data_AF-A0AAD4LQ99-F1
#
_entry.id   AF-A0AAD4LQ99-F1
#
_cell.length_a   1.000
_cell.length_b   1.000
_cell.length_c   1.000
_cell.angle_alpha   90.00
_cell.angle_beta   90.00
_cell.angle_gamma   90.00
#
_symmetry.space_group_name_H-M   'P 1'
#
loop_
_entity.id
_entity.type
_entity.pdbx_description
1 polymer ?
#
loop_
_entity_poly.entity_id
_entity_poly.type
_entity_poly.pdbx_seq_one_letter_code
_entity_poly.pdbx_strand_id
1 'polypeptide(L)'
;MVRVLSITSLALAAVSAVSGLVVPRLSPPSGWETDILEPYDQYHERYLALQCQDKHGQPFFDQCCHPLLATQKLESRPSQCIPDDCDDRSDNAATNVTPTPTYESPTPTPTPEPSSATSTPKPKASHTPDVNAGGQATFFYQNGVAGACGKVHSDDDLICALDERFYGDPGVRSAYCDQKVRITNTKNGKTVTVTVADDCPTCLNRNSIDLSEAAFKAIAPLSDGIASIEWSFV
;
A
#
# COMPACT_ATOMS: atom_id res chain seq x y z
N MET A 1 25.69 -54.78 33.01
CA MET A 1 24.52 -53.95 33.33
C MET A 1 24.86 -52.51 32.97
N VAL A 2 24.48 -52.07 31.77
CA VAL A 2 24.72 -50.69 31.30
C VAL A 2 23.48 -49.87 31.62
N ARG A 3 23.60 -48.85 32.46
CA ARG A 3 22.53 -47.88 32.74
C ARG A 3 22.58 -46.80 31.65
N VAL A 4 21.52 -46.72 30.85
CA VAL A 4 21.31 -45.64 29.88
C VAL A 4 20.62 -44.48 30.62
N LEU A 5 21.27 -43.32 30.68
CA LEU A 5 20.63 -42.07 31.13
C LEU A 5 19.91 -41.43 29.94
N SER A 6 18.58 -41.32 30.03
CA SER A 6 17.78 -40.48 29.13
C SER A 6 17.86 -39.02 29.58
N ILE A 7 18.40 -38.17 28.73
CA ILE A 7 18.41 -36.71 28.90
C ILE A 7 17.37 -36.15 27.93
N THR A 8 16.21 -35.75 28.45
CA THR A 8 15.16 -35.08 27.68
C THR A 8 15.50 -33.60 27.55
N SER A 9 15.92 -33.18 26.35
CA SER A 9 16.13 -31.77 26.01
C SER A 9 14.78 -31.07 25.86
N LEU A 10 14.50 -30.12 26.75
CA LEU A 10 13.34 -29.22 26.66
C LEU A 10 13.75 -28.00 25.80
N ALA A 11 13.32 -27.96 24.55
CA ALA A 11 13.56 -26.82 23.67
C ALA A 11 12.58 -25.69 24.02
N LEU A 12 13.10 -24.57 24.53
CA LEU A 12 12.35 -23.35 24.80
C LEU A 12 12.26 -22.53 23.50
N ALA A 13 11.09 -22.52 22.85
CA ALA A 13 10.85 -21.66 21.70
C ALA A 13 10.54 -20.25 22.20
N ALA A 14 11.47 -19.31 21.99
CA ALA A 14 11.22 -17.90 22.21
C ALA A 14 10.41 -17.36 21.02
N VAL A 15 9.15 -17.01 21.27
CA VAL A 15 8.29 -16.31 20.30
C VAL A 15 8.67 -14.83 20.33
N SER A 16 9.37 -14.36 19.31
CA SER A 16 9.60 -12.93 19.09
C SER A 16 8.35 -12.33 18.48
N ALA A 17 7.54 -11.63 19.29
CA ALA A 17 6.48 -10.79 18.77
C ALA A 17 7.11 -9.52 18.17
N VAL A 18 7.09 -9.40 16.85
CA VAL A 18 7.45 -8.17 16.15
C VAL A 18 6.24 -7.25 16.21
N SER A 19 6.22 -6.33 17.17
CA SER A 19 5.25 -5.24 17.19
C SER A 19 5.65 -4.21 16.14
N GLY A 20 5.04 -4.30 14.95
CA GLY A 20 5.12 -3.25 13.95
C GLY A 20 4.47 -1.99 14.51
N LEU A 21 5.23 -0.90 14.63
CA LEU A 21 4.69 0.38 15.02
C LEU A 21 3.84 0.92 13.85
N VAL A 22 2.54 0.64 13.87
CA VAL A 22 1.58 1.21 12.92
C VAL A 22 1.48 2.70 13.22
N VAL A 23 2.06 3.53 12.37
CA VAL A 23 1.89 4.99 12.46
C VAL A 23 0.45 5.31 12.03
N PRO A 24 -0.35 5.97 12.89
CA PRO A 24 -1.71 6.41 12.58
C PRO A 24 -1.77 7.23 11.30
N ARG A 25 -2.72 6.93 10.41
CA ARG A 25 -2.96 7.74 9.21
C ARG A 25 -3.75 8.97 9.65
N LEU A 26 -3.21 10.17 9.44
CA LEU A 26 -3.90 11.43 9.78
C LEU A 26 -5.04 11.80 8.80
N SER A 27 -5.20 11.06 7.71
CA SER A 27 -6.18 11.37 6.66
C SER A 27 -6.90 10.11 6.19
N PRO A 28 -8.20 10.20 5.84
CA PRO A 28 -8.98 9.08 5.36
C PRO A 28 -8.31 8.36 4.19
N PRO A 29 -8.38 7.01 4.15
CA PRO A 29 -7.96 6.26 2.98
C PRO A 29 -8.83 6.62 1.78
N SER A 30 -8.25 6.55 0.58
CA SER A 30 -9.00 6.72 -0.67
C SER A 30 -10.17 5.73 -0.72
N GLY A 31 -11.39 6.21 -0.97
CA GLY A 31 -12.61 5.41 -0.93
C GLY A 31 -13.30 5.36 0.44
N TRP A 32 -12.86 6.15 1.42
CA TRP A 32 -13.66 6.41 2.62
C TRP A 32 -14.90 7.21 2.24
N GLU A 33 -16.05 6.57 2.27
CA GLU A 33 -17.33 7.18 1.91
C GLU A 33 -17.84 8.06 3.07
N THR A 34 -17.40 9.33 3.11
CA THR A 34 -17.74 10.29 4.17
C THR A 34 -19.23 10.54 4.34
N ASP A 35 -20.03 10.22 3.32
CA ASP A 35 -21.49 10.45 3.32
C ASP A 35 -22.27 9.30 3.99
N ILE A 36 -21.68 8.11 4.10
CA ILE A 36 -22.35 6.92 4.64
C ILE A 36 -21.63 6.29 5.82
N LEU A 37 -20.35 6.61 6.04
CA LEU A 37 -19.55 6.16 7.18
C LEU A 37 -19.35 7.29 8.18
N GLU A 38 -19.06 6.94 9.43
CA GLU A 38 -18.63 7.90 10.44
C GLU A 38 -17.38 8.69 9.96
N PRO A 39 -17.09 9.89 10.51
CA PRO A 39 -15.88 10.62 10.19
C PRO A 39 -14.64 9.75 10.41
N TYR A 40 -13.72 9.77 9.45
CA TYR A 40 -12.55 8.89 9.51
C TYR A 40 -11.72 9.08 10.77
N ASP A 41 -11.57 10.32 11.25
CA ASP A 41 -10.80 10.62 12.45
C ASP A 41 -11.42 9.94 13.68
N GLN A 42 -12.76 9.96 13.81
CA GLN A 42 -13.48 9.29 14.90
C GLN A 42 -13.34 7.78 14.82
N TYR A 43 -13.47 7.21 13.62
CA TYR A 43 -13.23 5.79 13.40
C TYR A 43 -11.79 5.42 13.77
N HIS A 44 -10.81 6.21 13.31
CA HIS A 44 -9.40 5.91 13.44
C HIS A 44 -8.91 6.02 14.89
N GLU A 45 -9.35 7.05 15.62
CA GLU A 45 -9.09 7.17 17.06
C GLU A 45 -9.60 5.95 17.82
N ARG A 46 -10.85 5.53 17.56
CA ARG A 46 -11.43 4.33 18.15
C ARG A 46 -10.70 3.06 17.75
N TYR A 47 -10.29 2.95 16.49
CA TYR A 47 -9.51 1.82 15.98
C TYR A 47 -8.20 1.64 16.75
N LEU A 48 -7.49 2.73 17.04
CA LEU A 48 -6.25 2.71 17.82
C LEU A 48 -6.49 2.43 19.30
N ALA A 49 -7.51 3.04 19.90
CA ALA A 49 -7.85 2.86 21.31
C ALA A 49 -8.23 1.40 21.63
N LEU A 50 -8.89 0.72 20.68
CA LEU A 50 -9.23 -0.70 20.79
C LEU A 50 -8.10 -1.64 20.35
N GLN A 51 -6.95 -1.10 19.96
CA GLN A 51 -5.81 -1.83 19.40
C GLN A 51 -6.19 -2.76 18.24
N CYS A 52 -7.05 -2.26 17.34
CA CYS A 52 -7.58 -3.05 16.25
C CYS A 52 -6.50 -3.51 15.26
N GLN A 53 -5.35 -2.82 15.20
CA GLN A 53 -4.20 -3.23 14.40
C GLN A 53 -3.66 -4.61 14.77
N ASP A 54 -3.87 -5.07 16.01
CA ASP A 54 -3.32 -6.33 16.53
C ASP A 54 -4.38 -7.44 16.60
N LYS A 55 -5.62 -7.17 16.18
CA LYS A 55 -6.78 -8.05 16.42
C LYS A 55 -7.39 -8.63 15.14
N HIS A 56 -6.78 -8.40 13.97
CA HIS A 56 -7.26 -8.95 12.70
C HIS A 56 -7.47 -10.47 12.76
N GLY A 57 -8.56 -10.93 12.15
CA GLY A 57 -8.94 -12.35 12.16
C GLY A 57 -9.47 -12.87 13.50
N GLN A 58 -9.67 -12.00 14.49
CA GLN A 58 -10.32 -12.35 15.75
C GLN A 58 -11.79 -11.90 15.75
N PRO A 59 -12.69 -12.59 16.49
CA PRO A 59 -14.09 -12.18 16.61
C PRO A 59 -14.27 -10.74 17.13
N PHE A 60 -13.33 -10.28 17.95
CA PHE A 60 -13.33 -8.91 18.44
C PHE A 60 -13.16 -7.88 17.32
N PHE A 61 -12.36 -8.18 16.31
CA PHE A 61 -12.15 -7.28 15.18
C PHE A 61 -13.44 -7.11 14.37
N ASP A 62 -14.10 -8.21 14.04
CA ASP A 62 -15.39 -8.19 13.33
C ASP A 62 -16.47 -7.46 14.14
N GLN A 63 -16.43 -7.61 15.47
CA GLN A 63 -17.43 -7.00 16.35
C GLN A 63 -17.16 -5.52 16.64
N CYS A 64 -15.91 -5.08 16.71
CA CYS A 64 -15.54 -3.76 17.24
C CYS A 64 -14.72 -2.87 16.30
N CYS A 65 -14.01 -3.41 15.31
CA CYS A 65 -12.97 -2.68 14.56
C CYS A 65 -13.40 -2.16 13.18
N HIS A 66 -14.68 -2.33 12.83
CA HIS A 66 -15.26 -1.78 11.60
C HIS A 66 -15.83 -0.36 11.79
N PRO A 67 -15.81 0.46 10.72
CA PRO A 67 -16.49 1.75 10.70
C PRO A 67 -17.97 1.61 11.02
N LEU A 68 -18.52 2.58 11.73
CA LEU A 68 -19.96 2.76 11.85
C LEU A 68 -20.50 3.41 10.58
N LEU A 69 -21.77 3.13 10.28
CA LEU A 69 -22.52 3.98 9.35
C LEU A 69 -22.71 5.36 9.97
N ALA A 70 -22.80 6.41 9.14
CA ALA A 70 -23.02 7.79 9.59
C ALA A 70 -24.30 7.96 10.46
N THR A 71 -25.24 7.02 10.35
CA THR A 71 -26.51 6.99 11.12
C THR A 71 -26.43 6.20 12.42
N GLN A 72 -25.35 5.44 12.65
CA GLN A 72 -25.15 4.65 13.85
C GLN A 72 -24.35 5.46 14.88
N LYS A 73 -24.65 5.25 16.16
CA LYS A 73 -23.92 5.91 17.26
C LYS A 73 -23.01 4.93 17.98
N LEU A 74 -21.93 5.42 18.58
CA LEU A 74 -20.97 4.57 19.31
C LEU A 74 -21.61 3.81 20.47
N GLU A 75 -22.57 4.44 21.16
CA GLU A 75 -23.27 3.84 22.30
C GLU A 75 -24.20 2.68 21.90
N SER A 76 -24.47 2.53 20.59
CA SER A 76 -25.21 1.38 20.07
C SER A 76 -24.33 0.13 19.93
N ARG A 77 -23.00 0.26 20.06
CA ARG A 77 -22.08 -0.89 20.08
C ARG A 77 -22.07 -1.53 21.48
N PRO A 78 -21.78 -2.84 21.57
CA PRO A 78 -21.63 -3.47 22.88
C PRO A 78 -20.42 -2.90 23.64
N SER A 79 -20.49 -2.91 24.97
CA SER A 79 -19.61 -2.12 25.85
C SER A 79 -18.12 -2.38 25.64
N GLN A 80 -17.71 -3.59 25.29
CA GLN A 80 -16.31 -3.89 25.00
C GLN A 80 -15.75 -3.24 23.70
N CYS A 81 -16.61 -2.58 22.91
CA CYS A 81 -16.22 -1.80 21.73
C CYS A 81 -16.19 -0.29 21.99
N ILE A 82 -16.44 0.15 23.23
CA ILE A 82 -16.47 1.56 23.65
C ILE A 82 -15.20 1.81 24.47
N PRO A 83 -14.24 2.61 23.98
CA PRO A 83 -13.03 2.94 24.75
C PRO A 83 -13.36 3.83 25.96
N ASP A 84 -12.68 3.62 27.08
CA ASP A 84 -12.97 4.29 28.36
C ASP A 84 -12.80 5.84 28.33
N ASP A 85 -12.18 6.41 27.30
CA ASP A 85 -11.92 7.86 27.15
C ASP A 85 -12.90 8.60 26.21
N CYS A 86 -13.97 7.96 25.71
CA CYS A 86 -14.98 8.65 24.88
C CYS A 86 -16.09 9.31 25.72
N ASP A 87 -15.71 10.08 26.74
CA ASP A 87 -16.60 11.10 27.32
C ASP A 87 -16.11 12.48 26.85
N ASP A 88 -16.92 13.09 25.99
CA ASP A 88 -17.04 14.53 25.76
C ASP A 88 -15.98 15.28 24.90
N ARG A 89 -16.20 15.29 23.57
CA ARG A 89 -15.83 16.44 22.70
C ARG A 89 -16.86 16.70 21.59
N SER A 90 -18.14 16.67 21.94
CA SER A 90 -19.17 17.26 21.09
C SER A 90 -19.48 18.66 21.61
N ASP A 91 -18.81 19.69 21.09
CA ASP A 91 -19.43 21.02 21.00
C ASP A 91 -18.84 21.89 19.89
N ASN A 92 -19.75 22.52 19.16
CA ASN A 92 -19.54 23.41 18.02
C ASN A 92 -18.65 24.61 18.35
N ALA A 93 -17.72 24.94 17.46
CA ALA A 93 -17.27 26.32 17.26
C ALA A 93 -16.95 26.59 15.79
N ALA A 94 -17.94 27.15 15.10
CA ALA A 94 -17.73 27.89 13.87
C ALA A 94 -16.86 29.13 14.17
N THR A 95 -15.82 29.38 13.36
CA THR A 95 -15.35 30.75 13.05
C THR A 95 -14.41 30.77 11.85
N ASN A 96 -15.02 31.05 10.70
CA ASN A 96 -14.59 31.97 9.65
C ASN A 96 -13.17 32.59 9.73
N VAL A 97 -12.26 32.21 8.82
CA VAL A 97 -11.31 33.16 8.16
C VAL A 97 -10.79 32.62 6.81
N THR A 98 -11.20 33.33 5.76
CA THR A 98 -10.78 33.40 4.34
C THR A 98 -9.46 34.21 4.18
N PRO A 99 -8.74 34.33 3.03
CA PRO A 99 -8.58 33.49 1.83
C PRO A 99 -7.11 33.06 1.50
N THR A 100 -7.02 32.04 0.65
CA THR A 100 -6.17 31.81 -0.54
C THR A 100 -4.98 32.75 -0.84
N PRO A 101 -3.76 32.23 -1.10
CA PRO A 101 -2.77 32.91 -1.92
C PRO A 101 -3.00 32.61 -3.41
N THR A 102 -3.31 33.65 -4.18
CA THR A 102 -3.34 33.66 -5.65
C THR A 102 -1.91 33.49 -6.17
N TYR A 103 -1.63 32.40 -6.88
CA TYR A 103 -0.39 32.24 -7.66
C TYR A 103 -0.67 32.69 -9.10
N GLU A 104 -0.08 33.82 -9.48
CA GLU A 104 -0.16 34.35 -10.84
C GLU A 104 0.59 33.45 -11.83
N SER A 105 -0.07 33.21 -12.96
CA SER A 105 0.44 32.50 -14.13
C SER A 105 1.04 33.50 -15.13
N PRO A 106 2.27 33.31 -15.64
CA PRO A 106 2.72 34.01 -16.82
C PRO A 106 2.64 33.12 -18.09
N THR A 107 1.97 33.62 -19.12
CA THR A 107 1.90 33.09 -20.50
C THR A 107 1.93 34.29 -21.46
N PRO A 108 2.30 34.18 -22.76
CA PRO A 108 3.43 33.51 -23.42
C PRO A 108 4.32 34.55 -24.16
N THR A 109 5.40 34.14 -24.83
CA THR A 109 6.14 34.96 -25.81
C THR A 109 6.52 34.10 -27.03
N PRO A 110 6.47 34.63 -28.27
CA PRO A 110 6.30 33.81 -29.46
C PRO A 110 7.59 33.25 -30.09
N THR A 111 7.34 32.21 -30.89
CA THR A 111 8.13 31.46 -31.89
C THR A 111 9.17 32.28 -32.69
N PRO A 112 10.27 31.64 -33.13
CA PRO A 112 10.28 31.18 -34.53
C PRO A 112 10.90 29.76 -34.73
N GLU A 113 10.22 28.94 -35.54
CA GLU A 113 10.80 27.92 -36.42
C GLU A 113 10.95 28.56 -37.83
N PRO A 114 11.66 27.98 -38.85
CA PRO A 114 12.03 26.57 -39.02
C PRO A 114 13.46 26.31 -39.56
N SER A 115 13.94 25.06 -39.47
CA SER A 115 14.63 24.43 -40.60
C SER A 115 14.75 22.91 -40.48
N SER A 116 14.27 22.25 -41.53
CA SER A 116 14.20 20.81 -41.74
C SER A 116 15.57 20.12 -41.80
N ALA A 117 15.62 18.89 -41.27
CA ALA A 117 16.40 17.82 -41.88
C ALA A 117 15.61 16.50 -41.79
N THR A 118 15.07 16.11 -42.94
CA THR A 118 14.40 14.85 -43.20
C THR A 118 15.39 13.69 -43.18
N SER A 119 15.11 12.66 -42.39
CA SER A 119 15.46 11.28 -42.76
C SER A 119 14.48 10.34 -42.10
N THR A 120 13.54 9.86 -42.91
CA THR A 120 12.50 8.89 -42.57
C THR A 120 13.10 7.53 -42.20
N PRO A 121 12.68 6.92 -41.08
CA PRO A 121 12.48 5.48 -41.03
C PRO A 121 10.98 5.20 -40.93
N LYS A 122 10.53 4.37 -41.88
CA LYS A 122 9.35 3.49 -41.89
C LYS A 122 8.54 3.45 -40.57
N PRO A 123 7.19 3.58 -40.59
CA PRO A 123 6.39 3.55 -39.38
C PRO A 123 6.56 2.21 -38.68
N LYS A 124 7.34 2.18 -37.60
CA LYS A 124 7.30 1.11 -36.62
C LYS A 124 5.94 1.27 -35.95
N ALA A 125 5.06 0.29 -36.14
CA ALA A 125 3.75 0.24 -35.49
C ALA A 125 3.92 0.72 -34.04
N SER A 126 3.23 1.82 -33.71
CA SER A 126 3.15 2.38 -32.37
C SER A 126 2.48 1.31 -31.51
N HIS A 127 3.27 0.42 -30.95
CA HIS A 127 2.84 -0.40 -29.83
C HIS A 127 2.75 0.59 -28.67
N THR A 128 1.58 1.18 -28.48
CA THR A 128 1.20 1.64 -27.15
C THR A 128 1.39 0.43 -26.24
N PRO A 129 2.30 0.48 -25.24
CA PRO A 129 2.39 -0.60 -24.27
C PRO A 129 1.00 -0.82 -23.69
N ASP A 130 0.55 -2.07 -23.61
CA ASP A 130 -0.70 -2.37 -22.91
C ASP A 130 -0.51 -1.95 -21.45
N VAL A 131 -1.15 -0.85 -21.06
CA VAL A 131 -1.05 -0.28 -19.71
C VAL A 131 -2.05 -0.99 -18.80
N ASN A 132 -1.55 -1.56 -17.72
CA ASN A 132 -2.35 -2.04 -16.61
C ASN A 132 -2.69 -0.85 -15.70
N ALA A 133 -3.94 -0.39 -15.76
CA ALA A 133 -4.44 0.74 -14.97
C ALA A 133 -5.28 0.29 -13.76
N GLY A 134 -5.52 1.19 -12.81
CA GLY A 134 -6.33 0.90 -11.61
C GLY A 134 -5.64 0.01 -10.58
N GLY A 135 -4.31 -0.09 -10.67
CA GLY A 135 -3.48 -0.80 -9.71
C GLY A 135 -3.22 0.02 -8.46
N GLN A 136 -2.86 -0.68 -7.38
CA GLN A 136 -2.34 -0.07 -6.16
C GLN A 136 -0.94 -0.63 -5.89
N ALA A 137 -0.01 0.23 -5.49
CA ALA A 137 1.29 -0.17 -4.99
C ALA A 137 1.30 -0.17 -3.47
N THR A 138 1.83 -1.22 -2.85
CA THR A 138 2.25 -1.23 -1.43
C THR A 138 3.75 -1.53 -1.37
N PHE A 139 4.30 -1.84 -0.19
CA PHE A 139 5.67 -2.29 -0.09
C PHE A 139 5.86 -3.49 0.85
N PHE A 140 6.92 -4.27 0.58
CA PHE A 140 7.32 -5.45 1.34
C PHE A 140 8.82 -5.46 1.65
N TYR A 141 9.20 -6.39 2.53
CA TYR A 141 10.57 -6.71 2.88
C TYR A 141 10.82 -8.20 2.63
N GLN A 142 11.95 -8.55 2.01
CA GLN A 142 12.26 -9.96 1.77
C GLN A 142 12.79 -10.68 3.00
N ASN A 143 13.39 -9.97 3.96
CA ASN A 143 13.96 -10.55 5.18
C ASN A 143 14.95 -11.71 4.91
N GLY A 144 15.67 -11.64 3.78
CA GLY A 144 16.62 -12.68 3.35
C GLY A 144 15.98 -13.97 2.82
N VAL A 145 14.67 -13.99 2.57
CA VAL A 145 13.95 -15.12 1.97
C VAL A 145 13.74 -14.84 0.49
N ALA A 146 13.98 -15.86 -0.35
CA ALA A 146 13.73 -15.76 -1.78
C ALA A 146 12.23 -15.72 -2.04
N GLY A 147 11.79 -14.80 -2.90
CA GLY A 147 10.43 -14.78 -3.43
C GLY A 147 10.15 -15.95 -4.38
N ALA A 148 8.95 -16.01 -4.95
CA ALA A 148 8.54 -17.05 -5.89
C ALA A 148 9.39 -17.09 -7.18
N CYS A 149 10.10 -16.01 -7.52
CA CYS A 149 11.13 -16.04 -8.57
C CYS A 149 12.49 -16.60 -8.08
N GLY A 150 12.56 -17.22 -6.91
CA GLY A 150 13.67 -18.07 -6.48
C GLY A 150 15.02 -17.37 -6.26
N LYS A 151 15.05 -16.04 -6.16
CA LYS A 151 16.24 -15.25 -5.84
C LYS A 151 16.02 -14.42 -4.58
N VAL A 152 17.05 -14.35 -3.75
CA VAL A 152 17.11 -13.40 -2.63
C VAL A 152 17.64 -12.08 -3.18
N HIS A 153 16.95 -11.02 -2.80
CA HIS A 153 17.21 -9.63 -3.09
C HIS A 153 17.27 -8.85 -1.77
N SER A 154 17.94 -7.71 -1.79
CA SER A 154 17.91 -6.77 -0.66
C SER A 154 16.69 -5.86 -0.76
N ASP A 155 16.27 -5.27 0.35
CA ASP A 155 15.16 -4.30 0.36
C ASP A 155 15.50 -2.98 -0.38
N ASP A 156 16.80 -2.78 -0.69
CA ASP A 156 17.32 -1.70 -1.52
C ASP A 156 17.28 -2.00 -3.04
N ASP A 157 17.07 -3.27 -3.44
CA ASP A 157 16.94 -3.63 -4.85
C ASP A 157 15.61 -3.13 -5.41
N LEU A 158 15.59 -2.65 -6.66
CA LEU A 158 14.36 -2.23 -7.33
C LEU A 158 13.59 -3.45 -7.88
N ILE A 159 12.89 -4.13 -6.98
CA ILE A 159 12.06 -5.30 -7.29
C ILE A 159 10.59 -5.07 -6.96
N CYS A 160 9.75 -5.95 -7.49
CA CYS A 160 8.34 -6.04 -7.13
C CYS A 160 7.80 -7.48 -7.08
N ALA A 161 6.73 -7.66 -6.33
CA ALA A 161 5.84 -8.79 -6.34
C ALA A 161 4.62 -8.48 -7.22
N LEU A 162 4.26 -9.39 -8.13
CA LEU A 162 3.01 -9.27 -8.89
C LEU A 162 1.88 -9.91 -8.10
N ASP A 163 0.68 -9.33 -8.17
CA ASP A 163 -0.54 -9.97 -7.66
C ASP A 163 -0.65 -11.43 -8.16
N GLU A 164 -1.04 -12.36 -7.28
CA GLU A 164 -1.11 -13.79 -7.60
C GLU A 164 -1.99 -14.08 -8.84
N ARG A 165 -3.09 -13.35 -9.06
CA ARG A 165 -3.97 -13.52 -10.25
C ARG A 165 -3.28 -13.09 -11.54
N PHE A 166 -2.20 -12.30 -11.45
CA PHE A 166 -1.32 -11.96 -12.54
C PHE A 166 -0.15 -12.95 -12.62
N TYR A 167 0.52 -13.21 -11.50
CA TYR A 167 1.70 -14.06 -11.40
C TYR A 167 1.43 -15.51 -11.84
N GLY A 168 0.30 -16.07 -11.41
CA GLY A 168 -0.06 -17.48 -11.58
C GLY A 168 0.12 -18.28 -10.29
N ASP A 169 0.43 -19.57 -10.42
CA ASP A 169 0.70 -20.44 -9.27
C ASP A 169 2.02 -20.03 -8.57
N PRO A 170 2.00 -19.61 -7.30
CA PRO A 170 3.20 -19.18 -6.57
C PRO A 170 4.21 -20.32 -6.34
N GLY A 171 3.78 -21.58 -6.41
CA GLY A 171 4.65 -22.76 -6.35
C GLY A 171 5.45 -23.00 -7.64
N VAL A 172 5.17 -22.26 -8.71
CA VAL A 172 5.83 -22.37 -10.01
C VAL A 172 6.47 -21.03 -10.38
N ARG A 173 7.72 -21.06 -10.86
CA ARG A 173 8.37 -19.86 -11.39
C ARG A 173 7.55 -19.30 -12.55
N SER A 174 7.00 -18.09 -12.38
CA SER A 174 6.20 -17.44 -13.41
C SER A 174 7.04 -17.07 -14.64
N ALA A 175 6.40 -17.01 -15.81
CA ALA A 175 6.99 -16.48 -17.04
C ALA A 175 7.32 -14.97 -16.96
N TYR A 176 6.74 -14.27 -15.98
CA TYR A 176 7.01 -12.85 -15.74
C TYR A 176 8.24 -12.60 -14.87
N CYS A 177 8.81 -13.63 -14.22
CA CYS A 177 10.02 -13.48 -13.42
C CYS A 177 11.18 -12.91 -14.24
N ASP A 178 11.98 -12.03 -13.62
CA ASP A 178 13.06 -11.25 -14.24
C ASP A 178 12.62 -10.24 -15.33
N GLN A 179 11.33 -10.16 -15.67
CA GLN A 179 10.84 -9.10 -16.56
C GLN A 179 10.82 -7.75 -15.83
N LYS A 180 10.95 -6.68 -16.61
CA LYS A 180 10.92 -5.32 -16.09
C LYS A 180 9.55 -4.70 -16.24
N VAL A 181 9.17 -3.92 -15.24
CA VAL A 181 7.90 -3.20 -15.18
C VAL A 181 8.18 -1.74 -14.90
N ARG A 182 7.62 -0.84 -15.72
CA ARG A 182 7.61 0.59 -15.44
C ARG A 182 6.30 0.95 -14.77
N ILE A 183 6.41 1.50 -13.57
CA ILE A 183 5.30 1.85 -12.69
C ILE A 183 5.25 3.36 -12.54
N THR A 184 4.07 3.93 -12.67
CA THR A 184 3.80 5.36 -12.53
C THR A 184 2.79 5.57 -11.42
N ASN A 185 3.11 6.41 -10.44
CA ASN A 185 2.13 6.88 -9.47
C ASN A 185 1.22 7.91 -10.15
N THR A 186 -0.07 7.62 -10.23
CA THR A 186 -1.05 8.42 -10.97
C THR A 186 -1.38 9.75 -10.28
N LYS A 187 -1.06 9.90 -8.99
CA LYS A 187 -1.28 11.13 -8.22
C LYS A 187 -0.19 12.17 -8.45
N ASN A 188 1.07 11.74 -8.59
CA ASN A 188 2.22 12.66 -8.64
C ASN A 188 3.10 12.53 -9.90
N GLY A 189 2.81 11.56 -10.77
CA GLY A 189 3.54 11.34 -12.02
C GLY A 189 4.95 10.74 -11.86
N LYS A 190 5.40 10.43 -10.64
CA LYS A 190 6.70 9.80 -10.41
C LYS A 190 6.70 8.37 -10.91
N THR A 191 7.84 7.94 -11.44
CA THR A 191 7.97 6.61 -12.03
C THR A 191 9.18 5.85 -11.53
N VAL A 192 9.04 4.53 -11.41
CA VAL A 192 10.14 3.60 -11.13
C VAL A 192 10.09 2.43 -12.10
N THR A 193 11.25 1.91 -12.48
CA THR A 193 11.34 0.64 -13.20
C THR A 193 11.90 -0.41 -12.27
N VAL A 194 11.17 -1.50 -12.12
CA VAL A 194 11.45 -2.60 -11.18
C VAL A 194 11.54 -3.93 -11.92
N THR A 195 12.16 -4.91 -11.28
CA THR A 195 12.21 -6.30 -11.75
C THR A 195 11.20 -7.16 -11.01
N VAL A 196 10.43 -7.97 -11.72
CA VAL A 196 9.52 -8.94 -11.09
C VAL A 196 10.34 -10.03 -10.39
N ALA A 197 10.16 -10.14 -9.08
CA ALA A 197 10.93 -11.05 -8.23
C ALA A 197 10.07 -11.94 -7.33
N ASP A 198 8.76 -11.68 -7.24
CA ASP A 198 7.91 -12.38 -6.27
C ASP A 198 6.44 -12.44 -6.70
N ASP A 199 5.66 -13.23 -5.96
CA ASP A 199 4.21 -13.25 -5.98
C ASP A 199 3.64 -12.48 -4.76
N CYS A 200 2.43 -11.95 -4.90
CA CYS A 200 1.71 -11.23 -3.86
C CYS A 200 0.29 -11.80 -3.72
N PRO A 201 0.05 -12.72 -2.77
CA PRO A 201 -1.26 -13.35 -2.57
C PRO A 201 -2.32 -12.40 -2.01
N THR A 202 -1.88 -11.34 -1.33
CA THR A 202 -2.73 -10.40 -0.58
C THR A 202 -2.96 -9.09 -1.33
N CYS A 203 -2.43 -8.97 -2.54
CA CYS A 203 -2.60 -7.77 -3.37
C CYS A 203 -4.08 -7.51 -3.65
N LEU A 204 -4.47 -6.23 -3.63
CA LEU A 204 -5.88 -5.83 -3.59
C LEU A 204 -6.65 -6.24 -4.85
N ASN A 205 -6.02 -6.08 -6.01
CA ASN A 205 -6.58 -6.45 -7.30
C ASN A 205 -5.48 -6.96 -8.26
N ARG A 206 -5.89 -7.51 -9.40
CA ARG A 206 -4.99 -8.08 -10.42
C ARG A 206 -3.90 -7.13 -10.93
N ASN A 207 -4.13 -5.81 -10.83
CA ASN A 207 -3.19 -4.81 -11.31
C ASN A 207 -2.37 -4.19 -10.16
N SER A 208 -2.53 -4.69 -8.93
CA SER A 208 -1.75 -4.24 -7.78
C SER A 208 -0.35 -4.86 -7.79
N ILE A 209 0.61 -4.13 -7.25
CA ILE A 209 2.02 -4.51 -7.21
C ILE A 209 2.55 -4.26 -5.80
N ASP A 210 3.23 -5.23 -5.20
CA ASP A 210 3.94 -4.98 -3.94
C ASP A 210 5.40 -4.63 -4.24
N LEU A 211 5.87 -3.46 -3.81
CA LEU A 211 7.21 -2.96 -4.16
C LEU A 211 8.21 -3.27 -3.06
N SER A 212 9.47 -3.48 -3.42
CA SER A 212 10.56 -3.29 -2.44
C SER A 212 10.49 -1.90 -1.81
N GLU A 213 11.02 -1.77 -0.59
CA GLU A 213 11.06 -0.50 0.13
C GLU A 213 11.69 0.63 -0.70
N ALA A 214 12.84 0.37 -1.35
CA ALA A 214 13.50 1.34 -2.22
C ALA A 214 12.67 1.70 -3.46
N ALA A 215 11.98 0.74 -4.08
CA ALA A 215 11.13 1.03 -5.24
C ALA A 215 9.90 1.86 -4.86
N PHE A 216 9.27 1.60 -3.71
CA PHE A 216 8.15 2.41 -3.26
C PHE A 216 8.58 3.85 -2.96
N LYS A 217 9.70 4.03 -2.25
CA LYS A 217 10.29 5.36 -1.96
C LYS A 217 10.54 6.19 -3.21
N ALA A 218 10.80 5.56 -4.35
CA ALA A 218 11.00 6.26 -5.62
C ALA A 218 9.71 6.94 -6.14
N ILE A 219 8.52 6.44 -5.78
CA ILE A 219 7.23 6.94 -6.29
C ILE A 219 6.33 7.57 -5.22
N ALA A 220 6.50 7.24 -3.94
CA ALA A 220 5.75 7.81 -2.82
C ALA A 220 6.54 7.69 -1.50
N PRO A 221 6.33 8.57 -0.51
CA PRO A 221 6.91 8.37 0.82
C PRO A 221 6.27 7.13 1.47
N LEU A 222 7.05 6.31 2.19
CA LEU A 222 6.53 5.11 2.87
C LEU A 222 5.35 5.40 3.81
N SER A 223 5.27 6.61 4.36
CA SER A 223 4.17 7.08 5.21
C SER A 223 2.81 7.04 4.51
N ASP A 224 2.77 7.09 3.18
CA ASP A 224 1.52 6.96 2.42
C ASP A 224 0.97 5.53 2.51
N GLY A 225 1.85 4.53 2.70
CA GLY A 225 1.51 3.11 2.84
C GLY A 225 1.01 2.43 1.55
N ILE A 226 0.35 3.19 0.67
CA ILE A 226 -0.23 2.74 -0.57
C ILE A 226 -0.21 3.88 -1.60
N ALA A 227 0.00 3.56 -2.87
CA ALA A 227 -0.04 4.54 -3.96
C ALA A 227 -0.88 4.02 -5.13
N SER A 228 -1.71 4.88 -5.73
CA SER A 228 -2.41 4.53 -6.97
C SER A 228 -1.45 4.56 -8.14
N ILE A 229 -1.45 3.47 -8.91
CA ILE A 229 -0.49 3.23 -9.98
C ILE A 229 -1.14 2.78 -11.29
N GLU A 230 -0.40 3.05 -12.36
CA GLU A 230 -0.51 2.35 -13.63
C GLU A 230 0.87 1.80 -14.00
N TRP A 231 0.91 0.72 -14.78
CA TRP A 231 2.18 0.10 -15.14
C TRP A 231 2.13 -0.68 -16.45
N SER A 232 3.30 -0.92 -17.04
CA SER A 232 3.47 -1.74 -18.24
C SER A 232 4.81 -2.48 -18.20
N PHE A 233 4.87 -3.63 -18.88
CA PHE A 233 6.14 -4.32 -19.12
C PHE A 233 7.01 -3.51 -20.09
N VAL A 234 8.33 -3.55 -19.89
CA VAL A 234 9.33 -2.78 -20.68
C VAL A 234 10.52 -3.62 -21.13
#